data_AF-A0A9Q0DRE2-F1
#
_entry.id   AF-A0A9Q0DRE2-F1
#
_cell.length_a   1.000
_cell.length_b   1.000
_cell.length_c   1.000
_cell.angle_alpha   90.00
_cell.angle_beta   90.00
_cell.angle_gamma   90.00
#
_symmetry.space_group_name_H-M   'P 1'
#
loop_
_entity.id
_entity.type
_entity.pdbx_description
1 polymer ?
#
loop_
_entity_poly.entity_id
_entity_poly.type
_entity_poly.pdbx_seq_one_letter_code
_entity_poly.pdbx_strand_id
1 'polypeptide(L)'
;MEPATTLHWVLEEPLINGARMDIQDRTTPGLSSMLCTTGALTLRSIVDGAGTGLNHAVAVASLLGQKSIRQTKNLLRRWTEGLIEEEFQILGDYGSGVETPDEGDPFPDLGLAPDLAGYSGPLVDVGSRERLDFHTVKGKVFYKCCLKAMNKSKLDGRADNWGRPQHKTSLAGSL
;
A
#
# COMPACT_ATOMS: atom_id res chain seq x y z
N MET A 1 -14.41 6.86 -14.26
CA MET A 1 -14.33 8.20 -13.67
C MET A 1 -13.20 8.07 -12.68
N GLU A 2 -12.02 8.63 -13.00
CA GLU A 2 -10.91 8.66 -12.03
C GLU A 2 -11.44 9.39 -10.78
N PRO A 3 -11.33 8.82 -9.58
CA PRO A 3 -11.75 9.53 -8.38
C PRO A 3 -10.88 10.79 -8.27
N ALA A 4 -11.52 11.95 -8.26
CA ALA A 4 -10.82 13.22 -8.09
C ALA A 4 -10.05 13.17 -6.76
N THR A 5 -8.73 13.31 -6.83
CA THR A 5 -7.87 13.44 -5.67
C THR A 5 -8.26 14.73 -4.94
N THR A 6 -8.84 14.62 -3.73
CA THR A 6 -9.19 15.79 -2.93
C THR A 6 -8.20 16.00 -1.78
N LEU A 7 -8.00 17.25 -1.37
CA LEU A 7 -7.08 17.60 -0.28
C LEU A 7 -7.42 16.87 1.03
N HIS A 8 -8.71 16.72 1.35
CA HIS A 8 -9.14 16.02 2.56
C HIS A 8 -8.58 14.59 2.59
N TRP A 9 -8.82 13.82 1.52
CA TRP A 9 -8.40 12.43 1.44
C TRP A 9 -6.88 12.25 1.30
N VAL A 10 -6.19 13.19 0.65
CA VAL A 10 -4.72 13.20 0.62
C VAL A 10 -4.16 13.36 2.03
N LEU A 11 -4.69 14.30 2.81
CA LEU A 11 -4.25 14.54 4.19
C LEU A 11 -4.60 13.37 5.14
N GLU A 12 -5.71 12.69 4.90
CA GLU A 12 -6.14 11.51 5.68
C GLU A 12 -5.50 10.19 5.23
N GLU A 13 -4.64 10.20 4.21
CA GLU A 13 -3.94 9.00 3.74
C GLU A 13 -3.13 8.35 4.89
N PRO A 14 -3.41 7.08 5.24
CA PRO A 14 -2.74 6.42 6.34
C PRO A 14 -1.28 6.08 6.03
N LEU A 15 -0.43 6.08 7.07
CA LEU A 15 1.02 5.82 6.96
C LEU A 15 1.43 4.42 7.43
N ILE A 16 0.47 3.54 7.73
CA ILE A 16 0.70 2.21 8.31
C ILE A 16 -0.23 1.15 7.70
N ASN A 17 0.00 -0.11 8.06
CA ASN A 17 -0.86 -1.26 7.74
C ASN A 17 -1.02 -1.54 6.24
N GLY A 18 0.02 -1.28 5.45
CA GLY A 18 0.02 -1.53 4.01
C GLY A 18 -0.83 -0.54 3.22
N ALA A 19 -1.13 0.63 3.80
CA ALA A 19 -1.64 1.78 3.05
C ALA A 19 -0.62 2.24 2.00
N ARG A 20 -1.05 3.09 1.05
CA ARG A 20 -0.18 3.52 -0.05
C ARG A 20 1.06 4.25 0.46
N MET A 21 0.92 5.02 1.54
CA MET A 21 2.02 5.74 2.19
C MET A 21 2.71 4.95 3.31
N ASP A 22 2.39 3.67 3.50
CA ASP A 22 3.13 2.81 4.41
C ASP A 22 4.48 2.43 3.79
N ILE A 23 5.53 3.11 4.25
CA ILE A 23 6.90 2.88 3.82
C ILE A 23 7.66 1.94 4.76
N GLN A 24 6.97 1.23 5.67
CA GLN A 24 7.63 0.29 6.56
C GLN A 24 8.16 -0.92 5.79
N ASP A 25 9.47 -1.10 5.84
CA ASP A 25 10.16 -2.27 5.31
C ASP A 25 11.46 -2.54 6.09
N ARG A 26 12.33 -3.38 5.53
CA ARG A 26 13.62 -3.73 6.15
C ARG A 26 14.55 -2.53 6.38
N THR A 27 14.34 -1.42 5.67
CA THR A 27 15.18 -0.20 5.73
C THR A 27 14.63 0.86 6.69
N THR A 28 13.37 0.72 7.13
CA THR A 28 12.68 1.63 8.04
C THR A 28 12.17 0.89 9.29
N PRO A 29 13.04 0.14 10.00
CA PRO A 29 12.62 -0.69 11.13
C PRO A 29 12.04 0.17 12.26
N GLY A 30 10.91 -0.27 12.81
CA GLY A 30 10.25 0.38 13.95
C GLY A 30 9.42 1.61 13.58
N LEU A 31 9.27 1.95 12.29
CA LEU A 31 8.49 3.09 11.85
C LEU A 31 7.03 3.03 12.33
N SER A 32 6.32 1.93 12.10
CA SER A 32 4.92 1.81 12.54
C SER A 32 4.80 1.94 14.06
N SER A 33 5.77 1.43 14.82
CA SER A 33 5.78 1.59 16.28
C SER A 33 5.92 3.07 16.70
N MET A 34 6.82 3.81 16.05
CA MET A 34 6.97 5.25 16.29
C MET A 34 5.69 6.01 15.96
N LEU A 35 5.11 5.78 14.77
CA LEU A 35 3.88 6.44 14.33
C LEU A 35 2.70 6.13 15.26
N CYS A 36 2.54 4.86 15.69
CA CYS A 36 1.52 4.47 16.66
C CYS A 36 1.73 5.12 18.03
N THR A 37 2.98 5.21 18.50
CA THR A 37 3.30 5.79 19.81
C THR A 37 3.01 7.28 19.84
N THR A 38 3.25 7.99 18.74
CA THR A 38 3.08 9.44 18.64
C THR A 38 1.70 9.85 18.15
N GLY A 39 0.92 8.90 17.62
CA GLY A 39 -0.38 9.16 17.00
C GLY A 39 -0.29 9.79 15.60
N ALA A 40 0.91 9.95 15.04
CA ALA A 40 1.14 10.53 13.72
C ALA A 40 0.82 9.52 12.60
N LEU A 41 -0.45 9.13 12.48
CA LEU A 41 -0.88 8.00 11.64
C LEU A 41 -1.28 8.39 10.21
N THR A 42 -1.46 9.67 9.94
CA THR A 42 -1.91 10.20 8.65
C THR A 42 -0.90 11.16 8.04
N LEU A 43 -0.98 11.36 6.73
CA LEU A 43 -0.13 12.31 6.03
C LEU A 43 -0.24 13.73 6.62
N ARG A 44 -1.42 14.14 7.08
CA ARG A 44 -1.65 15.42 7.79
C ARG A 44 -0.66 15.64 8.93
N SER A 45 -0.51 14.64 9.80
CA SER A 45 0.39 14.75 10.96
C SER A 45 1.84 15.03 10.56
N ILE A 46 2.26 14.47 9.42
CA ILE A 46 3.59 14.69 8.87
C ILE A 46 3.68 16.05 8.19
N VAL A 47 2.68 16.44 7.40
CA VAL A 47 2.62 17.76 6.74
C VAL A 47 2.64 18.89 7.76
N ASP A 48 1.89 18.77 8.85
CA ASP A 48 1.85 19.77 9.93
C ASP A 48 3.23 19.98 10.58
N GLY A 49 4.04 18.92 10.68
CA GLY A 49 5.42 19.02 11.18
C GLY A 49 6.45 19.40 10.12
N ALA A 50 6.31 18.86 8.91
CA ALA A 50 7.31 18.91 7.84
C ALA A 50 7.14 20.13 6.91
N GLY A 51 5.97 20.76 6.94
CA GLY A 51 5.47 21.64 5.89
C GLY A 51 4.92 20.86 4.69
N THR A 52 4.17 21.54 3.82
CA THR A 52 3.55 20.95 2.63
C THR A 52 4.54 20.42 1.59
N GLY A 53 5.78 20.92 1.62
CA GLY A 53 6.89 20.39 0.81
C GLY A 53 7.64 19.21 1.44
N LEU A 54 7.21 18.70 2.60
CA LEU A 54 7.82 17.57 3.31
C LEU A 54 9.34 17.69 3.53
N ASN A 55 9.85 18.88 3.85
CA ASN A 55 11.29 19.15 3.86
C ASN A 55 11.86 19.44 5.27
N HIS A 56 11.01 19.67 6.28
CA HIS A 56 11.45 20.04 7.62
C HIS A 56 11.78 18.81 8.51
N ALA A 57 12.88 18.14 8.19
CA ALA A 57 13.29 16.89 8.87
C ALA A 57 13.51 17.01 10.39
N VAL A 58 13.90 18.19 10.90
CA VAL A 58 14.13 18.36 12.35
C VAL A 58 12.82 18.29 13.13
N ALA A 59 11.79 19.00 12.67
CA ALA A 59 10.47 18.99 13.30
C ALA A 59 9.84 17.58 13.29
N VAL A 60 9.94 16.87 12.16
CA VAL A 60 9.44 15.49 12.03
C VAL A 60 10.24 14.53 12.90
N ALA A 61 11.55 14.74 13.04
CA ALA A 61 12.38 13.90 13.91
C ALA A 61 11.94 14.05 15.37
N SER A 62 11.69 15.29 15.80
CA SER A 62 11.12 15.57 17.13
C SER A 62 9.73 14.96 17.30
N LEU A 63 8.84 15.09 16.31
CA LEU A 63 7.50 14.50 16.32
C LEU A 63 7.54 12.98 16.51
N LEU A 64 8.42 12.30 15.77
CA LEU A 64 8.53 10.84 15.79
C LEU A 64 9.40 10.30 16.94
N GLY A 65 9.99 11.16 17.76
CA GLY A 65 11.01 10.76 18.75
C GLY A 65 12.27 10.15 18.11
N GLN A 66 12.51 10.43 16.83
CA GLN A 66 13.63 9.91 16.06
C GLN A 66 14.88 10.74 16.32
N LYS A 67 15.95 10.11 16.78
CA LYS A 67 17.23 10.79 17.07
C LYS A 67 18.02 11.12 15.81
N SER A 68 17.84 10.33 14.75
CA SER A 68 18.61 10.47 13.52
C SER A 68 17.90 11.36 12.49
N ILE A 69 18.42 12.58 12.30
CA ILE A 69 17.97 13.48 11.23
C ILE A 69 18.17 12.86 9.85
N ARG A 70 19.26 12.11 9.64
CA ARG A 70 19.52 11.42 8.38
C ARG A 70 18.42 10.39 8.06
N GLN A 71 18.02 9.59 9.04
CA GLN A 71 16.92 8.63 8.86
C GLN A 71 15.61 9.36 8.58
N THR A 72 15.34 10.46 9.30
CA THR A 72 14.14 11.27 9.09
C THR A 72 14.07 11.88 7.68
N LYS A 73 15.20 12.39 7.15
CA LYS A 73 15.28 12.84 5.75
C LYS A 73 14.98 11.71 4.76
N ASN A 74 15.44 10.50 5.05
CA ASN A 74 15.13 9.33 4.22
C ASN A 74 13.64 8.97 4.27
N LEU A 75 13.01 9.03 5.45
CA LEU A 75 11.56 8.82 5.58
C LEU A 75 10.78 9.85 4.77
N LEU A 76 11.09 11.14 4.94
CA LEU A 76 10.45 12.22 4.21
C LEU A 76 10.58 12.05 2.71
N ARG A 77 11.79 11.77 2.22
CA ARG A 77 12.00 11.48 0.78
C ARG A 77 11.11 10.34 0.29
N ARG A 78 10.96 9.25 1.06
CA ARG A 78 10.14 8.12 0.64
C ARG A 78 8.65 8.44 0.62
N TRP A 79 8.16 9.23 1.57
CA TRP A 79 6.78 9.74 1.51
C TRP A 79 6.59 10.70 0.34
N THR A 80 7.57 11.57 0.05
CA THR A 80 7.60 12.41 -1.15
C THR A 80 7.53 11.59 -2.44
N GLU A 81 8.28 10.48 -2.53
CA GLU A 81 8.25 9.56 -3.69
C GLU A 81 6.91 8.82 -3.85
N GLY A 82 6.11 8.72 -2.78
CA GLY A 82 4.78 8.10 -2.80
C GLY A 82 3.65 9.03 -3.26
N LEU A 83 3.90 10.34 -3.31
CA LEU A 83 2.95 11.35 -3.77
C LEU A 83 3.01 11.50 -5.29
N ILE A 84 1.84 11.63 -5.93
CA ILE A 84 1.75 11.97 -7.36
C ILE A 84 1.81 13.49 -7.57
N GLU A 85 2.07 13.92 -8.81
CA GLU A 85 2.21 15.34 -9.16
C GLU A 85 0.98 16.18 -8.78
N GLU A 86 -0.22 15.64 -9.00
CA GLU A 86 -1.48 16.27 -8.62
C GLU A 86 -1.60 16.49 -7.10
N GLU A 87 -1.15 15.52 -6.30
CA GLU A 87 -1.15 15.62 -4.83
C GLU A 87 -0.15 16.68 -4.34
N PHE A 88 1.00 16.78 -4.99
CA PHE A 88 1.96 17.84 -4.69
C PHE A 88 1.39 19.23 -4.97
N GLN A 89 0.69 19.38 -6.09
CA GLN A 89 0.04 20.64 -6.43
C GLN A 89 -1.02 21.01 -5.37
N ILE A 90 -1.88 20.06 -5.00
CA ILE A 90 -2.92 20.25 -3.98
C ILE A 90 -2.31 20.61 -2.61
N LEU A 91 -1.21 19.96 -2.20
CA LEU A 91 -0.50 20.32 -0.97
C LEU A 91 0.15 21.70 -1.05
N GLY A 92 0.63 22.12 -2.23
CA GLY A 92 1.13 23.47 -2.48
C GLY A 92 0.04 24.53 -2.32
N ASP A 93 -1.13 24.27 -2.91
CA ASP A 93 -2.31 25.13 -2.83
C ASP A 93 -2.84 25.23 -1.39
N TYR A 94 -2.82 24.11 -0.64
CA TYR A 94 -3.09 24.10 0.80
C TYR A 94 -2.11 24.99 1.57
N GLY A 95 -0.80 24.88 1.30
CA GLY A 95 0.22 25.67 1.98
C GLY A 95 0.16 27.17 1.69
N SER A 96 -0.44 27.56 0.56
CA SER A 96 -0.69 28.96 0.19
C SER A 96 -2.07 29.47 0.60
N GLY A 97 -2.93 28.61 1.15
CA GLY A 97 -4.30 28.93 1.58
C GLY A 97 -5.31 29.04 0.43
N VAL A 98 -4.98 28.53 -0.76
CA VAL A 98 -5.89 28.46 -1.91
C VAL A 98 -6.89 27.32 -1.76
N GLU A 99 -6.43 26.19 -1.23
CA GLU A 99 -7.23 25.00 -0.98
C GLU A 99 -7.40 24.76 0.53
N THR A 100 -8.57 24.24 0.92
CA THR A 100 -8.88 23.89 2.30
C THR A 100 -9.58 22.54 2.36
N PRO A 101 -9.22 21.65 3.30
CA PRO A 101 -9.82 20.32 3.35
C PRO A 101 -11.32 20.41 3.65
N ASP A 102 -12.13 19.74 2.83
CA ASP A 102 -13.58 19.64 3.01
C ASP A 102 -13.96 18.23 3.51
N GLU A 103 -14.59 18.14 4.68
CA GLU A 103 -15.09 16.88 5.23
C GLU A 103 -16.31 16.34 4.45
N GLY A 104 -16.94 17.17 3.61
CA GLY A 104 -18.01 16.79 2.69
C GLY A 104 -17.54 16.08 1.43
N ASP A 105 -16.22 15.97 1.22
CA ASP A 105 -15.64 15.31 0.05
C ASP A 105 -16.10 13.85 -0.05
N PRO A 106 -16.51 13.38 -1.25
CA PRO A 106 -16.94 12.01 -1.42
C PRO A 106 -15.81 11.05 -1.08
N PHE A 107 -16.13 10.01 -0.32
CA PHE A 107 -15.18 8.97 0.04
C PHE A 107 -14.55 8.33 -1.22
N PRO A 108 -13.21 8.15 -1.27
CA PRO A 108 -12.54 7.68 -2.47
C PRO A 108 -12.82 6.20 -2.72
N ASP A 109 -12.61 5.79 -3.97
CA ASP A 109 -12.76 4.40 -4.36
C ASP A 109 -11.69 3.50 -3.70
N LEU A 110 -12.14 2.53 -2.92
CA LEU A 110 -11.27 1.53 -2.29
C LEU A 110 -11.03 0.33 -3.21
N GLY A 111 -9.81 -0.19 -3.14
CA GLY A 111 -9.49 -1.47 -3.74
C GLY A 111 -8.31 -2.16 -3.06
N LEU A 112 -8.09 -3.42 -3.42
CA LEU A 112 -6.90 -4.19 -3.04
C LEU A 112 -6.04 -4.48 -4.27
N ALA A 113 -4.75 -4.26 -4.14
CA ALA A 113 -3.74 -4.77 -5.06
C ALA A 113 -2.97 -5.90 -4.36
N PRO A 114 -3.25 -7.18 -4.66
CA PRO A 114 -2.52 -8.28 -4.05
C PRO A 114 -1.07 -8.28 -4.55
N ASP A 115 -0.11 -8.16 -3.64
CA ASP A 115 1.29 -8.36 -3.96
C ASP A 115 1.55 -9.84 -4.29
N LEU A 116 1.78 -10.12 -5.57
CA LEU A 116 2.12 -11.44 -6.10
C LEU A 116 3.48 -11.43 -6.81
N ALA A 117 4.29 -10.40 -6.59
CA ALA A 117 5.59 -10.28 -7.24
C ALA A 117 6.49 -11.48 -6.91
N GLY A 118 7.11 -12.06 -7.93
CA GLY A 118 8.00 -13.21 -7.79
C GLY A 118 7.31 -14.57 -7.63
N TYR A 119 5.97 -14.63 -7.69
CA TYR A 119 5.21 -15.88 -7.67
C TYR A 119 4.51 -16.11 -9.01
N SER A 120 4.45 -17.36 -9.45
CA SER A 120 3.88 -17.70 -10.78
C SER A 120 3.07 -18.99 -10.76
N GLY A 121 2.18 -19.13 -11.74
CA GLY A 121 1.40 -20.35 -11.96
C GLY A 121 -0.11 -20.12 -11.92
N PRO A 122 -0.89 -21.08 -12.42
CA PRO A 122 -2.34 -20.93 -12.66
C PRO A 122 -3.14 -20.68 -11.36
N LEU A 123 -2.64 -21.19 -10.24
CA LEU A 123 -3.28 -21.00 -8.94
C LEU A 123 -2.92 -19.65 -8.29
N VAL A 124 -1.85 -18.99 -8.72
CA VAL A 124 -1.45 -17.65 -8.26
C VAL A 124 -1.99 -16.56 -9.18
N ASP A 125 -2.24 -16.87 -10.45
CA ASP A 125 -2.78 -15.93 -11.44
C ASP A 125 -4.16 -15.37 -11.02
N VAL A 126 -4.23 -14.08 -10.72
CA VAL A 126 -5.48 -13.38 -10.36
C VAL A 126 -6.20 -12.85 -11.62
N GLY A 127 -5.71 -13.20 -12.81
CA GLY A 127 -6.12 -12.62 -14.08
C GLY A 127 -5.48 -11.25 -14.31
N SER A 128 -5.84 -10.59 -15.40
CA SER A 128 -5.32 -9.27 -15.83
C SER A 128 -5.73 -8.08 -14.93
N ARG A 129 -6.05 -8.32 -13.65
CA ARG A 129 -6.50 -7.27 -12.72
C ARG A 129 -5.35 -6.87 -11.81
N GLU A 130 -4.79 -5.70 -12.07
CA GLU A 130 -3.79 -5.07 -11.22
C GLU A 130 -4.37 -4.61 -9.87
N ARG A 131 -5.67 -4.27 -9.84
CA ARG A 131 -6.41 -3.83 -8.65
C ARG A 131 -7.83 -4.40 -8.63
N LEU A 132 -8.33 -4.65 -7.42
CA LEU A 132 -9.69 -5.16 -7.14
C LEU A 132 -10.49 -4.07 -6.44
N ASP A 133 -11.33 -3.36 -7.19
CA ASP A 133 -12.16 -2.28 -6.64
C ASP A 133 -13.37 -2.83 -5.90
N PHE A 134 -13.60 -2.35 -4.68
CA PHE A 134 -14.62 -2.89 -3.78
C PHE A 134 -16.04 -2.64 -4.28
N HIS A 135 -16.27 -1.51 -4.97
CA HIS A 135 -17.59 -1.17 -5.47
C HIS A 135 -17.99 -1.99 -6.71
N THR A 136 -17.03 -2.59 -7.46
CA THR A 136 -17.33 -3.42 -8.65
C THR A 136 -17.10 -4.91 -8.46
N VAL A 137 -16.23 -5.31 -7.52
CA VAL A 137 -15.79 -6.70 -7.40
C VAL A 137 -16.89 -7.59 -6.80
N LYS A 138 -17.12 -8.75 -7.41
CA LYS A 138 -17.99 -9.77 -6.82
C LYS A 138 -17.30 -10.42 -5.63
N GLY A 139 -18.03 -10.66 -4.53
CA GLY A 139 -17.46 -11.24 -3.30
C GLY A 139 -16.70 -12.56 -3.50
N LYS A 140 -17.16 -13.44 -4.41
CA LYS A 140 -16.44 -14.68 -4.75
C LYS A 140 -15.07 -14.43 -5.39
N VAL A 141 -14.95 -13.38 -6.20
CA VAL A 141 -13.68 -12.98 -6.83
C VAL A 141 -12.76 -12.42 -5.75
N PHE A 142 -13.27 -11.48 -4.95
CA PHE A 142 -12.54 -10.90 -3.82
C PHE A 142 -11.95 -11.97 -2.89
N TYR A 143 -12.80 -12.88 -2.40
CA TYR A 143 -12.37 -13.98 -1.51
C TYR A 143 -11.27 -14.85 -2.11
N LYS A 144 -11.40 -15.23 -3.40
CA LYS A 144 -10.38 -16.01 -4.09
C LYS A 144 -9.05 -15.25 -4.16
N CYS A 145 -9.09 -13.95 -4.44
CA CYS A 145 -7.88 -13.14 -4.51
C CYS A 145 -7.17 -13.06 -3.16
N CYS A 146 -7.92 -12.84 -2.07
CA CYS A 146 -7.37 -12.88 -0.71
C CYS A 146 -6.73 -14.25 -0.42
N LEU A 147 -7.41 -15.35 -0.72
CA LEU A 147 -6.86 -16.70 -0.52
C LEU A 147 -5.56 -16.93 -1.29
N LYS A 148 -5.50 -16.48 -2.55
CA LYS A 148 -4.29 -16.58 -3.38
C LYS A 148 -3.15 -15.76 -2.80
N ALA A 149 -3.40 -14.51 -2.43
CA ALA A 149 -2.40 -13.63 -1.81
C ALA A 149 -1.85 -14.21 -0.50
N MET A 150 -2.72 -14.71 0.39
CA MET A 150 -2.31 -15.30 1.67
C MET A 150 -1.53 -16.62 1.51
N ASN A 151 -1.78 -17.38 0.44
CA ASN A 151 -1.18 -18.69 0.22
C ASN A 151 -0.17 -18.70 -0.94
N LYS A 152 0.28 -17.54 -1.43
CA LYS A 152 1.10 -17.40 -2.65
C LYS A 152 2.33 -18.32 -2.66
N SER A 153 3.05 -18.43 -1.55
CA SER A 153 4.21 -19.32 -1.42
C SER A 153 3.89 -20.82 -1.52
N LYS A 154 2.69 -21.25 -1.13
CA LYS A 154 2.24 -22.65 -1.22
C LYS A 154 1.63 -22.98 -2.59
N LEU A 155 1.23 -21.96 -3.34
CA LEU A 155 0.58 -22.07 -4.64
C LEU A 155 1.56 -21.89 -5.80
N ASP A 156 2.76 -21.36 -5.52
CA ASP A 156 3.81 -21.13 -6.50
C ASP A 156 4.20 -22.41 -7.25
N GLY A 157 4.22 -22.33 -8.58
CA GLY A 157 4.53 -23.46 -9.46
C GLY A 157 3.55 -24.63 -9.40
N ARG A 158 2.48 -24.54 -8.60
CA ARG A 158 1.51 -25.62 -8.43
C ARG A 158 0.54 -25.65 -9.60
N ALA A 159 0.50 -26.78 -10.30
CA ALA A 159 -0.48 -27.02 -11.35
C ALA A 159 -1.89 -27.17 -10.75
N ASP A 160 -2.89 -26.69 -11.51
CA ASP A 160 -4.29 -26.89 -11.17
C ASP A 160 -4.68 -28.35 -11.48
N ASN A 161 -4.52 -29.21 -10.48
CA ASN A 161 -4.71 -30.65 -10.61
C ASN A 161 -6.13 -31.09 -10.25
N TRP A 162 -7.13 -30.20 -10.30
CA TRP A 162 -8.52 -30.57 -10.06
C TRP A 162 -8.99 -31.55 -11.15
N GLY A 163 -8.96 -32.85 -10.83
CA GLY A 163 -9.63 -33.90 -11.61
C GLY A 163 -8.76 -34.83 -12.45
N ARG A 164 -7.42 -34.84 -12.38
CA ARG A 164 -6.63 -35.90 -13.03
C ARG A 164 -6.29 -37.01 -12.03
N PRO A 165 -6.78 -38.26 -12.21
CA PRO A 165 -6.29 -39.37 -11.42
C PRO A 165 -4.78 -39.53 -11.67
N GLN A 166 -4.00 -39.56 -10.60
CA GLN A 166 -2.59 -39.93 -10.68
C GLN A 166 -2.52 -41.40 -11.08
N HIS A 167 -2.46 -41.68 -12.39
CA HIS A 167 -2.00 -42.98 -12.85
C HIS A 167 -0.55 -43.11 -12.41
N LYS A 168 -0.34 -43.86 -11.32
CA LYS A 168 0.96 -44.44 -11.00
C LYS A 168 1.32 -45.34 -12.17
N THR A 169 2.18 -44.89 -13.06
CA THR A 169 2.90 -45.77 -13.98
C THR A 169 3.89 -46.59 -13.15
N SER A 170 3.37 -47.65 -12.54
CA SER A 170 4.17 -48.83 -12.25
C SER A 170 4.29 -49.60 -13.55
N LEU A 171 5.46 -49.55 -14.19
CA LEU A 171 5.89 -50.63 -15.07
C LEU A 171 7.19 -51.18 -14.48
N ALA A 172 6.99 -52.13 -13.59
CA ALA A 172 7.94 -53.20 -13.34
C ALA A 172 7.98 -54.11 -14.57
N GLY A 173 9.19 -54.32 -15.11
CA GLY A 173 9.73 -55.62 -15.51
C GLY A 173 9.17 -56.38 -16.73
N SER A 174 10.11 -57.13 -17.34
CA SER A 174 9.98 -58.23 -18.32
C SER A 174 9.97 -57.79 -19.79
N LEU A 175 10.91 -58.18 -20.67
CA LEU A 175 11.94 -59.23 -20.71
C LEU A 175 13.22 -58.71 -21.38
#